data_AF-A0A0C3FRE2-F1
#
_entry.id   AF-A0A0C3FRE2-F1
#
_cell.length_a   1.000
_cell.length_b   1.000
_cell.length_c   1.000
_cell.angle_alpha   90.00
_cell.angle_beta   90.00
_cell.angle_gamma   90.00
#
_symmetry.space_group_name_H-M   'P 1'
#
loop_
_entity.id
_entity.type
_entity.pdbx_description
1 polymer ?
#
loop_
_entity_poly.entity_id
_entity_poly.type
_entity_poly.pdbx_seq_one_letter_code
_entity_poly.pdbx_strand_id
1 'polypeptide(L)'
;IHKNGPPKREQQRADDKYNDVLRHLQDRDEYLQTISDDLTDTINATTDFVTLGDETGFDRIKRRNLLDRAQQALSMKFGLSDSKFTAAREWRLALGPTTDVPERKVKARRLFVDNSHTMSEAERMLMESTEAMTMLSEVLPRVRMQGDHVAHGEQAPDWYKKAVHSSHSDDRVALMALLDYISTATG
;
A
#
# COMPACT_ATOMS: atom_id res chain seq x y z
N ILE A 1 2.60 -31.34 50.93
CA ILE A 1 2.81 -31.11 49.48
C ILE A 1 2.87 -29.60 49.26
N HIS A 2 4.07 -29.01 49.34
CA HIS A 2 4.24 -27.58 49.06
C HIS A 2 4.26 -27.39 47.54
N LYS A 3 3.24 -26.69 47.02
CA LYS A 3 3.19 -26.28 45.62
C LYS A 3 4.19 -25.14 45.44
N ASN A 4 5.37 -25.45 44.92
CA ASN A 4 6.30 -24.43 44.44
C ASN A 4 5.69 -23.76 43.22
N GLY A 5 5.20 -22.52 43.39
CA GLY A 5 4.80 -21.68 42.26
C GLY A 5 6.00 -21.40 41.35
N PRO A 6 5.76 -21.08 40.06
CA PRO A 6 6.84 -20.83 39.11
C PRO A 6 7.77 -19.71 39.62
N PRO A 7 9.09 -19.84 39.43
CA PRO A 7 10.05 -18.81 39.85
C PRO A 7 9.70 -17.46 39.22
N LYS A 8 9.81 -16.36 40.00
CA LYS A 8 9.42 -14.99 39.60
C LYS A 8 9.88 -14.56 38.19
N ARG A 9 11.00 -15.09 37.69
CA ARG A 9 11.53 -14.83 36.34
C ARG A 9 10.74 -15.51 35.23
N GLU A 10 10.18 -16.68 35.47
CA GLU A 10 9.30 -17.37 34.51
C GLU A 10 7.96 -16.67 34.39
N GLN A 11 7.44 -16.16 35.52
CA GLN A 11 6.19 -15.39 35.53
C GLN A 11 6.34 -14.06 34.78
N GLN A 12 7.44 -13.34 35.01
CA GLN A 12 7.72 -12.09 34.28
C GLN A 12 7.90 -12.30 32.77
N ARG A 13 8.55 -13.39 32.34
CA ARG A 13 8.65 -13.75 30.91
C ARG A 13 7.30 -14.13 30.30
N ALA A 14 6.44 -14.79 31.06
CA ALA A 14 5.09 -15.12 30.62
C ALA A 14 4.24 -13.86 30.47
N ASP A 15 4.35 -12.92 31.40
CA ASP A 15 3.65 -11.63 31.36
C ASP A 15 4.15 -10.76 30.20
N ASP A 16 5.46 -10.69 29.97
CA ASP A 16 6.04 -9.97 28.83
C ASP A 16 5.56 -10.55 27.49
N LYS A 17 5.56 -11.89 27.37
CA LYS A 17 5.07 -12.58 26.17
C LYS A 17 3.57 -12.38 25.97
N TYR A 18 2.80 -12.36 27.06
CA TYR A 18 1.35 -12.10 27.01
C TYR A 18 1.05 -10.67 26.53
N ASN A 19 1.77 -9.68 27.05
CA ASN A 19 1.66 -8.28 26.62
C ASN A 19 2.07 -8.09 25.15
N ASP A 20 3.08 -8.83 24.69
CA ASP A 20 3.52 -8.81 23.30
C ASP A 20 2.46 -9.37 22.34
N VAL A 21 1.85 -10.51 22.71
CA VAL A 21 0.73 -11.09 21.95
C VAL A 21 -0.47 -10.15 21.92
N LEU A 22 -0.78 -9.49 23.05
CA LEU A 22 -1.86 -8.50 23.13
C LEU A 22 -1.66 -7.32 22.18
N ARG A 23 -0.44 -6.77 22.13
CA ARG A 23 -0.09 -5.69 21.17
C ARG A 23 -0.27 -6.14 19.74
N HIS A 24 0.22 -7.33 19.38
CA HIS A 24 0.05 -7.87 18.03
C HIS A 24 -1.42 -8.11 17.64
N LEU A 25 -2.27 -8.48 18.60
CA LEU A 25 -3.71 -8.61 18.35
C LEU A 25 -4.38 -7.24 18.14
N GLN A 26 -4.00 -6.24 18.94
CA GLN A 26 -4.50 -4.86 18.79
C GLN A 26 -4.10 -4.26 17.45
N ASP A 27 -2.83 -4.37 17.05
CA ASP A 27 -2.35 -3.89 15.75
C ASP A 27 -3.10 -4.55 14.59
N ARG A 28 -3.43 -5.85 14.74
CA ARG A 28 -4.18 -6.59 13.73
C ARG A 28 -5.65 -6.17 13.66
N ASP A 29 -6.29 -5.93 14.80
CA ASP A 29 -7.68 -5.49 14.84
C ASP A 29 -7.82 -4.05 14.31
N GLU A 30 -6.87 -3.16 14.63
CA GLU A 30 -6.78 -1.82 14.05
C GLU A 30 -6.57 -1.88 12.53
N TYR A 31 -5.71 -2.78 12.05
CA TYR A 31 -5.50 -3.03 10.62
C TYR A 31 -6.78 -3.53 9.92
N LEU A 32 -7.51 -4.46 10.54
CA LEU A 32 -8.77 -4.97 9.99
C LEU A 32 -9.87 -3.91 9.96
N GLN A 33 -9.96 -3.09 11.01
CA GLN A 33 -10.88 -1.96 11.06
C GLN A 33 -10.54 -0.94 9.96
N THR A 34 -9.27 -0.62 9.79
CA THR A 34 -8.76 0.26 8.74
C THR A 34 -9.13 -0.25 7.33
N ILE A 35 -9.03 -1.56 7.09
CA ILE A 35 -9.49 -2.17 5.83
C ILE A 35 -11.02 -2.06 5.67
N SER A 36 -11.77 -2.27 6.75
CA SER A 36 -13.24 -2.18 6.73
C SER A 36 -13.71 -0.76 6.43
N ASP A 37 -13.03 0.24 6.99
CA ASP A 37 -13.32 1.65 6.75
C ASP A 37 -12.94 2.04 5.31
N ASP A 38 -11.81 1.55 4.79
CA ASP A 38 -11.43 1.69 3.35
C ASP A 38 -12.51 1.15 2.43
N LEU A 39 -13.08 -0.02 2.76
CA LEU A 39 -14.13 -0.65 1.96
C LEU A 39 -15.41 0.18 1.98
N THR A 40 -15.76 0.74 3.14
CA THR A 40 -16.94 1.60 3.32
C THR A 40 -16.81 2.92 2.54
N ASP A 41 -15.67 3.61 2.67
CA ASP A 41 -15.40 4.87 1.97
C ASP A 41 -15.27 4.65 0.46
N THR A 42 -14.71 3.49 0.07
CA THR A 42 -14.69 2.98 -1.30
C THR A 42 -16.12 2.89 -1.88
N ILE A 43 -17.05 2.24 -1.18
CA ILE A 43 -18.46 2.08 -1.63
C ILE A 43 -19.15 3.44 -1.81
N ASN A 44 -18.95 4.37 -0.87
CA ASN A 44 -19.60 5.68 -0.91
C ASN A 44 -19.13 6.51 -2.12
N ALA A 45 -17.83 6.51 -2.41
CA ALA A 45 -17.29 7.30 -3.52
C ALA A 45 -17.66 6.80 -4.92
N THR A 46 -17.84 5.49 -5.12
CA THR A 46 -18.39 4.98 -6.39
C THR A 46 -19.82 5.44 -6.58
N THR A 47 -20.58 5.44 -5.50
CA THR A 47 -21.97 5.89 -5.53
C THR A 47 -22.00 7.33 -6.00
N ASP A 48 -21.17 8.20 -5.44
CA ASP A 48 -21.08 9.62 -5.82
C ASP A 48 -20.60 9.83 -7.27
N PHE A 49 -19.56 9.12 -7.74
CA PHE A 49 -19.10 9.25 -9.14
C PHE A 49 -20.17 8.81 -10.14
N VAL A 50 -20.77 7.63 -9.92
CA VAL A 50 -21.76 7.05 -10.83
C VAL A 50 -23.06 7.87 -10.84
N THR A 51 -23.42 8.48 -9.71
CA THR A 51 -24.66 9.27 -9.62
C THR A 51 -24.50 10.76 -9.95
N LEU A 52 -23.32 11.36 -9.76
CA LEU A 52 -23.13 12.82 -9.86
C LEU A 52 -22.20 13.27 -10.99
N GLY A 53 -21.51 12.36 -11.70
CA GLY A 53 -20.65 12.72 -12.83
C GLY A 53 -19.44 13.58 -12.44
N ASP A 54 -18.94 13.43 -11.22
CA ASP A 54 -17.82 14.22 -10.68
C ASP A 54 -16.48 13.88 -11.37
N GLU A 55 -15.97 14.81 -12.19
CA GLU A 55 -14.64 14.71 -12.81
C GLU A 55 -13.52 14.56 -11.77
N THR A 56 -13.69 15.11 -10.58
CA THR A 56 -12.76 14.98 -9.45
C THR A 56 -12.74 13.55 -8.91
N GLY A 57 -13.88 12.86 -8.96
CA GLY A 57 -13.99 11.43 -8.64
C GLY A 57 -13.24 10.58 -9.67
N PHE A 58 -13.38 10.89 -10.95
CA PHE A 58 -12.69 10.17 -12.03
C PHE A 58 -11.15 10.29 -11.95
N ASP A 59 -10.64 11.49 -11.67
CA ASP A 59 -9.21 11.70 -11.49
C ASP A 59 -8.66 10.96 -10.26
N ARG A 60 -9.45 10.84 -9.18
CA ARG A 60 -9.09 10.01 -8.02
C ARG A 60 -8.96 8.53 -8.39
N ILE A 61 -9.92 7.98 -9.14
CA ILE A 61 -9.90 6.60 -9.63
C ILE A 61 -8.64 6.32 -10.45
N LYS A 62 -8.29 7.24 -11.36
CA LYS A 62 -7.09 7.14 -12.19
C LYS A 62 -5.82 7.03 -11.37
N ARG A 63 -5.65 7.92 -10.40
CA ARG A 63 -4.48 7.94 -9.52
C ARG A 63 -4.39 6.66 -8.69
N ARG A 64 -5.52 6.11 -8.22
CA ARG A 64 -5.57 4.85 -7.48
C ARG A 64 -5.08 3.69 -8.33
N ASN A 65 -5.61 3.58 -9.54
CA ASN A 65 -5.23 2.51 -10.47
C ASN A 65 -3.74 2.55 -10.79
N LEU A 66 -3.16 3.74 -10.91
CA LEU A 66 -1.73 3.90 -11.12
C LEU A 66 -0.93 3.33 -9.93
N LEU A 67 -1.34 3.66 -8.70
CA LEU A 67 -0.72 3.13 -7.50
C LEU A 67 -0.88 1.61 -7.37
N ASP A 68 -2.10 1.08 -7.57
CA ASP A 68 -2.36 -0.36 -7.50
C ASP A 68 -1.55 -1.12 -8.57
N ARG A 69 -1.41 -0.57 -9.79
CA ARG A 69 -0.53 -1.14 -10.82
C ARG A 69 0.94 -1.13 -10.42
N ALA A 70 1.42 -0.06 -9.80
CA ALA A 70 2.80 0.01 -9.31
C ALA A 70 3.04 -1.04 -8.22
N GLN A 71 2.14 -1.16 -7.25
CA GLN A 71 2.20 -2.17 -6.19
C GLN A 71 2.13 -3.59 -6.77
N GLN A 72 1.27 -3.82 -7.76
CA GLN A 72 1.18 -5.10 -8.47
C GLN A 72 2.50 -5.43 -9.18
N ALA A 73 3.05 -4.52 -9.97
CA ALA A 73 4.29 -4.74 -10.70
C ALA A 73 5.46 -5.04 -9.76
N LEU A 74 5.60 -4.26 -8.67
CA LEU A 74 6.62 -4.48 -7.65
C LEU A 74 6.44 -5.83 -6.94
N SER A 75 5.21 -6.20 -6.58
CA SER A 75 4.93 -7.50 -5.97
C SER A 75 5.29 -8.68 -6.86
N MET A 76 4.92 -8.63 -8.14
CA MET A 76 5.27 -9.69 -9.07
C MET A 76 6.79 -9.75 -9.25
N LYS A 77 7.47 -8.61 -9.36
CA LYS A 77 8.91 -8.54 -9.56
C LYS A 77 9.71 -9.02 -8.35
N PHE A 78 9.30 -8.64 -7.15
CA PHE A 78 9.97 -9.03 -5.91
C PHE A 78 9.55 -10.42 -5.41
N GLY A 79 8.75 -11.16 -6.19
CA GLY A 79 8.30 -12.52 -5.86
C GLY A 79 7.38 -12.58 -4.64
N LEU A 80 6.64 -11.50 -4.35
CA LEU A 80 5.67 -11.44 -3.26
C LEU A 80 4.33 -12.07 -3.64
N SER A 81 4.03 -12.15 -4.94
CA SER A 81 2.79 -12.74 -5.46
C SER A 81 3.03 -13.44 -6.78
N ASP A 82 2.39 -14.59 -6.96
CA ASP A 82 2.29 -15.31 -8.25
C ASP A 82 1.03 -14.90 -9.04
N SER A 83 0.12 -14.17 -8.40
CA SER A 83 -1.15 -13.76 -9.00
C SER A 83 -1.22 -12.26 -9.17
N LYS A 84 -1.46 -11.84 -10.41
CA LYS A 84 -1.73 -10.44 -10.77
C LYS A 84 -2.92 -9.87 -10.00
N PHE A 85 -3.93 -10.68 -9.71
CA PHE A 85 -5.17 -10.23 -9.06
C PHE A 85 -4.97 -9.87 -7.58
N THR A 86 -4.03 -10.52 -6.90
CA THR A 86 -3.75 -10.29 -5.47
C THR A 86 -2.47 -9.51 -5.23
N ALA A 87 -1.62 -9.33 -6.24
CA ALA A 87 -0.28 -8.75 -6.10
C ALA A 87 -0.24 -7.38 -5.41
N ALA A 88 -1.14 -6.45 -5.73
CA ALA A 88 -1.18 -5.16 -5.06
C ALA A 88 -1.52 -5.29 -3.55
N ARG A 89 -2.33 -6.29 -3.18
CA ARG A 89 -2.62 -6.61 -1.77
C ARG A 89 -1.42 -7.27 -1.10
N GLU A 90 -0.76 -8.22 -1.76
CA GLU A 90 0.43 -8.88 -1.22
C GLU A 90 1.57 -7.89 -0.94
N TRP A 91 1.71 -6.84 -1.77
CA TRP A 91 2.65 -5.74 -1.51
C TRP A 91 2.42 -5.15 -0.12
N ARG A 92 1.15 -4.83 0.18
CA ARG A 92 0.74 -4.15 1.40
C ARG A 92 0.89 -5.04 2.63
N LEU A 93 0.63 -6.34 2.47
CA LEU A 93 0.84 -7.35 3.50
C LEU A 93 2.32 -7.55 3.80
N ALA A 94 3.20 -7.51 2.79
CA ALA A 94 4.64 -7.61 2.97
C ALA A 94 5.24 -6.45 3.81
N LEU A 95 4.58 -5.29 3.85
CA LEU A 95 4.95 -4.17 4.73
C LEU A 95 4.47 -4.35 6.18
N GLY A 96 3.78 -5.44 6.49
CA GLY A 96 3.29 -5.78 7.82
C GLY A 96 1.93 -5.13 8.19
N PRO A 97 1.42 -5.41 9.39
CA PRO A 97 0.09 -4.95 9.82
C PRO A 97 0.07 -3.54 10.42
N THR A 98 1.22 -2.99 10.81
CA THR A 98 1.36 -1.63 11.37
C THR A 98 0.72 -0.58 10.45
N THR A 99 0.07 0.42 11.04
CA THR A 99 -0.47 1.61 10.35
C THR A 99 0.55 2.75 10.27
N ASP A 100 1.69 2.64 10.96
CA ASP A 100 2.75 3.64 10.97
C ASP A 100 3.47 3.71 9.61
N VAL A 101 3.22 4.79 8.86
CA VAL A 101 3.77 4.97 7.51
C VAL A 101 5.31 5.01 7.51
N PRO A 102 6.01 5.74 8.41
CA PRO A 102 7.45 5.65 8.55
C PRO A 102 8.01 4.22 8.67
N GLU A 103 7.45 3.38 9.56
CA GLU A 103 7.88 1.99 9.71
C GLU A 103 7.67 1.18 8.42
N ARG A 104 6.51 1.36 7.77
CA ARG A 104 6.20 0.69 6.49
C ARG A 104 7.14 1.13 5.37
N LYS A 105 7.52 2.41 5.32
CA LYS A 105 8.51 2.94 4.37
C LYS A 105 9.86 2.27 4.55
N VAL A 106 10.29 2.02 5.78
CA VAL A 106 11.54 1.30 6.04
C VAL A 106 11.46 -0.12 5.48
N LYS A 107 10.35 -0.83 5.70
CA LYS A 107 10.13 -2.17 5.13
C LYS A 107 10.09 -2.16 3.60
N ALA A 108 9.41 -1.19 3.00
CA ALA A 108 9.35 -1.03 1.55
C ALA A 108 10.75 -0.79 0.97
N ARG A 109 11.54 0.12 1.55
CA ARG A 109 12.94 0.36 1.15
C ARG A 109 13.79 -0.89 1.27
N ARG A 110 13.58 -1.69 2.32
CA ARG A 110 14.29 -2.96 2.49
C ARG A 110 13.99 -3.94 1.35
N LEU A 111 12.74 -4.03 0.89
CA LEU A 111 12.38 -4.86 -0.27
C LEU A 111 13.13 -4.43 -1.54
N PHE A 112 13.29 -3.12 -1.78
CA PHE A 112 14.11 -2.62 -2.90
C PHE A 112 15.58 -2.98 -2.73
N VAL A 113 16.14 -2.82 -1.52
CA VAL A 113 17.55 -3.15 -1.24
C VAL A 113 17.82 -4.65 -1.41
N ASP A 114 16.93 -5.51 -0.92
CA ASP A 114 17.05 -6.97 -1.06
C ASP A 114 16.99 -7.40 -2.54
N ASN A 115 16.34 -6.59 -3.39
CA ASN A 115 16.22 -6.78 -4.84
C ASN A 115 17.13 -5.83 -5.66
N SER A 116 18.16 -5.21 -5.05
CA SER A 116 18.94 -4.15 -5.69
C SER A 116 19.67 -4.62 -6.97
N HIS A 117 19.96 -5.91 -7.07
CA HIS A 117 20.68 -6.53 -8.18
C HIS A 117 19.84 -6.63 -9.48
N THR A 118 18.51 -6.56 -9.38
CA THR A 118 17.57 -6.58 -10.53
C THR A 118 16.87 -5.23 -10.71
N MET A 119 17.28 -4.21 -9.95
CA MET A 119 16.62 -2.92 -9.89
C MET A 119 16.89 -2.10 -11.16
N SER A 120 15.83 -1.62 -11.80
CA SER A 120 15.92 -0.68 -12.92
C SER A 120 16.19 0.75 -12.45
N GLU A 121 16.52 1.64 -13.38
CA GLU A 121 16.69 3.07 -13.04
C GLU A 121 15.38 3.70 -12.55
N ALA A 122 14.25 3.35 -13.17
CA ALA A 122 12.95 3.84 -12.74
C ALA A 122 12.60 3.40 -11.31
N GLU A 123 12.98 2.18 -10.91
CA GLU A 123 12.80 1.68 -9.55
C GLU A 123 13.74 2.36 -8.55
N ARG A 124 14.96 2.69 -8.97
CA ARG A 124 15.89 3.49 -8.16
C ARG A 124 15.31 4.87 -7.89
N MET A 125 14.82 5.54 -8.92
CA MET A 125 14.17 6.84 -8.80
C MET A 125 12.92 6.77 -7.90
N LEU A 126 12.12 5.71 -8.05
CA LEU A 126 10.94 5.47 -7.22
C LEU A 126 11.34 5.28 -5.74
N MET A 127 12.39 4.51 -5.47
CA MET A 127 12.94 4.32 -4.13
C MET A 127 13.47 5.64 -3.55
N GLU A 128 14.15 6.47 -4.35
CA GLU A 128 14.74 7.73 -3.89
C GLU A 128 13.68 8.82 -3.60
N SER A 129 12.53 8.80 -4.28
CA SER A 129 11.43 9.73 -4.01
C SER A 129 10.79 9.45 -2.65
N THR A 130 10.87 10.44 -1.74
CA THR A 130 10.30 10.33 -0.41
C THR A 130 8.77 10.25 -0.46
N GLU A 131 8.17 11.02 -1.37
CA GLU A 131 6.73 11.15 -1.61
C GLU A 131 6.18 9.86 -2.20
N ALA A 132 6.82 9.32 -3.24
CA ALA A 132 6.41 8.05 -3.85
C ALA A 132 6.52 6.89 -2.85
N MET A 133 7.60 6.84 -2.07
CA MET A 133 7.75 5.83 -1.02
C MET A 133 6.71 6.00 0.10
N THR A 134 6.33 7.22 0.46
CA THR A 134 5.18 7.44 1.37
C THR A 134 3.93 6.83 0.78
N MET A 135 3.57 7.18 -0.45
CA MET A 135 2.35 6.71 -1.12
C MET A 135 2.31 5.18 -1.29
N LEU A 136 3.44 4.55 -1.64
CA LEU A 136 3.57 3.10 -1.74
C LEU A 136 3.44 2.37 -0.40
N SER A 137 3.68 3.08 0.70
CA SER A 137 3.73 2.53 2.05
C SER A 137 2.48 2.83 2.87
N GLU A 138 1.57 3.67 2.41
CA GLU A 138 0.30 3.94 3.10
C GLU A 138 -0.57 2.66 3.15
N VAL A 139 -1.10 2.34 4.34
CA VAL A 139 -2.09 1.24 4.50
C VAL A 139 -3.34 1.58 3.69
N LEU A 140 -3.81 2.82 3.90
CA LEU A 140 -4.84 3.50 3.13
C LEU A 140 -4.20 4.65 2.37
N PRO A 141 -3.81 4.46 1.10
CA PRO A 141 -3.36 5.55 0.29
C PRO A 141 -4.43 6.64 0.27
N ARG A 142 -4.04 7.90 0.43
CA ARG A 142 -4.95 9.08 0.32
C ARG A 142 -5.74 9.11 -0.99
N VAL A 143 -5.27 8.35 -1.96
CA VAL A 143 -5.76 8.22 -3.32
C VAL A 143 -6.86 7.14 -3.46
N ARG A 144 -7.13 6.31 -2.44
CA ARG A 144 -8.17 5.25 -2.53
C ARG A 144 -9.58 5.79 -2.30
N MET A 145 -10.28 6.02 -3.40
CA MET A 145 -11.74 6.01 -3.50
C MET A 145 -12.11 5.32 -4.84
N GLN A 146 -13.17 4.51 -4.88
CA GLN A 146 -13.35 3.31 -5.73
C GLN A 146 -13.58 3.51 -7.23
N GLY A 147 -13.31 2.45 -8.02
CA GLY A 147 -13.78 2.27 -9.41
C GLY A 147 -13.58 0.86 -10.00
N ASP A 148 -13.96 -0.21 -9.30
CA ASP A 148 -13.60 -1.61 -9.60
C ASP A 148 -14.16 -2.23 -10.90
N HIS A 149 -14.96 -1.50 -11.69
CA HIS A 149 -15.53 -2.02 -12.95
C HIS A 149 -15.17 -1.22 -14.21
N VAL A 150 -14.60 -0.02 -14.06
CA VAL A 150 -14.07 0.78 -15.20
C VAL A 150 -12.54 0.70 -15.27
N ALA A 151 -11.90 0.18 -14.22
CA ALA A 151 -10.47 0.30 -13.92
C ALA A 151 -9.55 -0.86 -14.35
N HIS A 152 -10.07 -2.09 -14.49
CA HIS A 152 -9.24 -3.30 -14.67
C HIS A 152 -8.81 -3.58 -16.12
N GLY A 153 -8.83 -2.57 -16.98
CA GLY A 153 -8.24 -2.66 -18.32
C GLY A 153 -6.74 -2.34 -18.27
N GLU A 154 -5.94 -2.95 -19.15
CA GLU A 154 -4.59 -2.48 -19.46
C GLU A 154 -4.68 -1.10 -20.14
N GLN A 155 -4.85 -0.05 -19.34
CA GLN A 155 -4.92 1.32 -19.86
C GLN A 155 -3.51 1.81 -20.20
N ALA A 156 -3.39 2.53 -21.31
CA ALA A 156 -2.13 3.15 -21.71
C ALA A 156 -1.69 4.21 -20.68
N PRO A 157 -0.37 4.44 -20.48
CA PRO A 157 0.14 5.45 -19.57
C PRO A 157 -0.47 6.85 -19.77
N ASP A 158 -0.77 7.22 -21.03
CA ASP A 158 -1.40 8.50 -21.38
C ASP A 158 -2.76 8.75 -20.72
N TRP A 159 -3.48 7.68 -20.37
CA TRP A 159 -4.78 7.77 -19.72
C TRP A 159 -4.71 8.42 -18.32
N TYR A 160 -3.57 8.26 -17.64
CA TYR A 160 -3.33 8.79 -16.30
C TYR A 160 -2.79 10.22 -16.31
N LYS A 161 -2.16 10.68 -17.39
CA LYS A 161 -1.43 11.97 -17.43
C LYS A 161 -2.26 13.14 -16.93
N LYS A 162 -3.50 13.30 -17.42
CA LYS A 162 -4.38 14.41 -17.01
C LYS A 162 -4.64 14.42 -15.48
N ALA A 163 -4.88 13.25 -14.90
CA ALA A 163 -5.19 13.10 -13.47
C ALA A 163 -3.99 13.29 -12.54
N VAL A 164 -2.78 13.01 -13.04
CA VAL A 164 -1.53 13.32 -12.34
C VAL A 164 -1.26 14.82 -12.35
N HIS A 165 -1.44 15.47 -13.50
CA HIS A 165 -1.18 16.90 -13.63
C HIS A 165 -2.18 17.79 -12.87
N SER A 166 -3.41 17.31 -12.64
CA SER A 166 -4.45 18.00 -11.88
C SER A 166 -4.32 17.85 -10.35
N SER A 167 -3.36 17.06 -9.85
CA SER A 167 -3.21 16.79 -8.41
C SER A 167 -2.42 17.88 -7.66
N HIS A 168 -2.62 17.96 -6.33
CA HIS A 168 -1.86 18.84 -5.44
C HIS A 168 -0.35 18.54 -5.48
N SER A 169 0.49 19.50 -5.08
CA SER A 169 1.94 19.47 -5.28
C SER A 169 2.61 18.18 -4.82
N ASP A 170 2.26 17.70 -3.63
CA ASP A 170 2.97 16.61 -2.97
C ASP A 170 2.58 15.25 -3.57
N ASP A 171 1.28 15.07 -3.85
CA ASP A 171 0.76 13.89 -4.54
C ASP A 171 1.28 13.84 -5.98
N ARG A 172 1.40 14.99 -6.65
CA ARG A 172 1.85 15.07 -8.03
C ARG A 172 3.24 14.50 -8.21
N VAL A 173 4.18 14.79 -7.30
CA VAL A 173 5.55 14.25 -7.38
C VAL A 173 5.54 12.73 -7.26
N ALA A 174 4.81 12.19 -6.28
CA ALA A 174 4.67 10.75 -6.10
C ALA A 174 4.04 10.07 -7.33
N LEU A 175 2.96 10.66 -7.85
CA LEU A 175 2.21 10.12 -8.99
C LEU A 175 3.00 10.18 -10.30
N MET A 176 3.81 11.20 -10.50
CA MET A 176 4.72 11.26 -11.65
C MET A 176 5.76 10.15 -11.59
N ALA A 177 6.37 9.92 -10.42
CA ALA A 177 7.35 8.83 -10.25
C ALA A 177 6.71 7.44 -10.49
N LEU A 178 5.47 7.24 -10.02
CA LEU A 178 4.71 6.01 -10.28
C LEU A 178 4.36 5.86 -11.77
N LEU A 179 4.01 6.95 -12.46
CA LEU A 179 3.70 6.95 -13.88
C LEU A 179 4.92 6.61 -14.73
N ASP A 180 6.07 7.19 -14.42
CA ASP A 180 7.34 6.89 -15.10
C ASP A 180 7.71 5.41 -14.91
N TYR A 181 7.61 4.91 -13.67
CA TYR A 181 7.84 3.49 -13.39
C TYR A 181 6.95 2.58 -14.23
N ILE A 182 5.62 2.78 -14.19
CA ILE A 182 4.69 1.94 -14.96
C ILE A 182 4.95 2.03 -16.46
N SER A 183 5.24 3.22 -16.99
CA SER A 183 5.55 3.40 -18.41
C SER A 183 6.76 2.59 -18.86
N THR A 184 7.76 2.43 -17.99
CA THR A 184 8.96 1.60 -18.27
C THR A 184 8.77 0.11 -17.97
N ALA A 185 7.89 -0.25 -17.04
CA ALA A 185 7.68 -1.64 -16.65
C ALA A 185 6.74 -2.41 -17.60
N THR A 186 5.90 -1.69 -18.37
CA THR A 186 4.95 -2.29 -19.32
C THR A 186 5.28 -2.06 -20.79
N GLY A 187 6.32 -1.28 -21.10
CA GLY A 187 6.83 -1.06 -22.46
C GLY A 187 7.94 -2.02 -22.80
#